data_AF-A0A845GEF6-F1
#
_entry.id   AF-A0A845GEF6-F1
#
_cell.length_a   1.000
_cell.length_b   1.000
_cell.length_c   1.000
_cell.angle_alpha   90.00
_cell.angle_beta   90.00
_cell.angle_gamma   90.00
#
_symmetry.space_group_name_H-M   'P 1'
#
loop_
_entity.id
_entity.type
_entity.pdbx_description
1 polymer ?
#
loop_
_entity_poly.entity_id
_entity_poly.type
_entity_poly.pdbx_seq_one_letter_code
_entity_poly.pdbx_strand_id
1 'polypeptide(L)'
;MARSGLYKSDVQKARDALIAQGINPSVDAVRVALGNTGSKTTIHKYLKELESEDGGAGGKRASVSEALQDLVERLVVRLQEEAEERVAAVRVDSDAKAAEHVAALQAAQNENSQLRARALELEAALQEQALALVASQADHQRESTMRQVAEQQVSDLQQRLAENEAHRQSLEEKHQHARQALEHYRQSIKEQREADIRRHEQQIQGFS
;
A
#
# COMPACT_ATOMS: atom_id res chain seq x y z
N MET A 1 -50.14 -71.64 71.48
CA MET A 1 -49.71 -70.26 71.15
C MET A 1 -48.22 -70.32 70.88
N ALA A 2 -47.81 -69.97 69.65
CA ALA A 2 -46.47 -70.23 69.13
C ALA A 2 -45.40 -69.39 69.86
N ARG A 3 -44.25 -70.03 70.15
CA ARG A 3 -43.03 -69.36 70.60
C ARG A 3 -42.53 -68.46 69.46
N SER A 4 -42.84 -67.16 69.48
CA SER A 4 -42.23 -66.21 68.54
C SER A 4 -40.80 -65.91 69.01
N GLY A 5 -39.83 -66.65 68.46
CA GLY A 5 -38.43 -66.26 68.56
C GLY A 5 -38.24 -64.89 67.91
N LEU A 6 -37.54 -63.99 68.59
CA LEU A 6 -37.11 -62.71 68.02
C LEU A 6 -36.11 -62.97 66.89
N TYR A 7 -36.39 -62.49 65.68
CA TYR A 7 -35.48 -62.62 64.55
C TYR A 7 -34.60 -61.38 64.38
N LYS A 8 -33.39 -61.58 63.81
CA LYS A 8 -32.45 -60.49 63.51
C LYS A 8 -33.05 -59.41 62.61
N SER A 9 -33.93 -59.81 61.68
CA SER A 9 -34.66 -58.90 60.78
C SER A 9 -35.61 -57.94 61.50
N ASP A 10 -36.21 -58.37 62.62
CA ASP A 10 -37.11 -57.53 63.40
C ASP A 10 -36.31 -56.47 64.16
N VAL A 11 -35.18 -56.88 64.75
CA VAL A 11 -34.21 -55.98 65.41
C VAL A 11 -33.65 -54.97 64.41
N GLN A 12 -33.35 -55.39 63.18
CA GLN A 12 -32.87 -54.50 62.11
C GLN A 12 -33.91 -53.45 61.72
N LYS A 13 -35.17 -53.84 61.48
CA LYS A 13 -36.25 -52.89 61.16
C LYS A 13 -36.49 -51.87 62.29
N ALA A 14 -36.47 -52.31 63.54
CA ALA A 14 -36.64 -51.44 64.69
C ALA A 14 -35.45 -50.47 64.85
N ARG A 15 -34.23 -50.94 64.65
CA ARG A 15 -33.01 -50.11 64.64
C ARG A 15 -33.06 -49.06 63.53
N ASP A 16 -33.38 -49.47 62.31
CA ASP A 16 -33.39 -48.58 61.14
C ASP A 16 -34.51 -47.52 61.27
N ALA A 17 -35.65 -47.87 61.88
CA ALA A 17 -36.72 -46.92 62.21
C ALA A 17 -36.30 -45.87 63.26
N LEU A 18 -35.53 -46.26 64.28
CA LEU A 18 -34.97 -45.33 65.28
C LEU A 18 -33.91 -44.41 64.67
N ILE A 19 -33.04 -44.94 63.81
CA ILE A 19 -32.04 -44.16 63.07
C ILE A 19 -32.71 -43.14 62.16
N ALA A 20 -33.75 -43.52 61.42
CA ALA A 20 -34.52 -42.61 60.56
C ALA A 20 -35.22 -41.48 61.35
N GLN A 21 -35.51 -41.70 62.64
CA GLN A 21 -36.05 -40.71 63.56
C GLN A 21 -34.97 -39.88 64.27
N GLY A 22 -33.69 -40.12 64.00
CA GLY A 22 -32.56 -39.43 64.64
C GLY A 22 -32.30 -39.83 66.10
N ILE A 23 -32.89 -40.94 66.56
CA ILE A 23 -32.74 -41.45 67.93
C ILE A 23 -31.64 -42.52 67.95
N ASN A 24 -30.69 -42.42 68.89
CA ASN A 24 -29.61 -43.41 69.02
C ASN A 24 -30.18 -44.81 69.37
N PRO A 25 -29.96 -45.84 68.54
CA PRO A 25 -30.55 -47.16 68.73
C PRO A 25 -29.84 -47.96 69.84
N SER A 26 -30.09 -47.58 71.10
CA SER A 26 -29.68 -48.38 72.26
C SER A 26 -30.51 -49.66 72.40
N VAL A 27 -29.99 -50.67 73.10
CA VAL A 27 -30.68 -51.95 73.35
C VAL A 27 -32.09 -51.75 73.93
N ASP A 28 -32.23 -50.78 74.84
CA ASP A 28 -33.51 -50.46 75.48
C ASP A 28 -34.45 -49.71 74.53
N ALA A 29 -33.94 -48.79 73.69
CA ALA A 29 -34.75 -48.12 72.68
C ALA A 29 -35.27 -49.09 71.62
N VAL A 30 -34.44 -50.01 71.15
CA VAL A 30 -34.81 -51.04 70.17
C VAL A 30 -35.82 -52.03 70.77
N ARG A 31 -35.65 -52.40 72.05
CA ARG A 31 -36.62 -53.24 72.77
C ARG A 31 -37.98 -52.56 72.91
N VAL A 32 -38.02 -51.25 73.19
CA VAL A 32 -39.27 -50.49 73.25
C VAL A 32 -39.94 -50.43 71.87
N ALA A 33 -39.18 -50.18 70.81
CA ALA A 33 -39.67 -50.17 69.43
C ALA A 33 -40.21 -51.55 68.97
N LEU A 34 -39.69 -52.64 69.53
CA LEU A 34 -40.16 -54.02 69.33
C LEU A 34 -41.34 -54.41 70.23
N GLY A 35 -41.92 -53.47 70.98
CA GLY A 35 -43.07 -53.73 71.86
C GLY A 35 -42.71 -54.50 73.14
N ASN A 36 -41.51 -54.26 73.70
CA ASN A 36 -40.97 -54.94 74.89
C ASN A 36 -40.76 -56.45 74.72
N THR A 37 -40.58 -56.91 73.48
CA THR A 37 -40.32 -58.31 73.16
C THR A 37 -38.82 -58.57 72.98
N GLY A 38 -38.36 -59.76 73.38
CA GLY A 38 -36.95 -60.15 73.31
C GLY A 38 -36.13 -59.83 74.57
N SER A 39 -35.13 -60.67 74.85
CA SER A 39 -34.19 -60.42 75.95
C SER A 39 -33.15 -59.37 75.54
N LYS A 40 -32.73 -58.53 76.49
CA LYS A 40 -31.69 -57.49 76.26
C LYS A 40 -30.41 -58.10 75.69
N THR A 41 -30.04 -59.32 76.11
CA THR A 41 -28.87 -60.05 75.62
C THR A 41 -28.97 -60.46 74.15
N THR A 42 -30.14 -60.92 73.70
CA THR A 42 -30.37 -61.30 72.30
C THR A 42 -30.45 -60.08 71.39
N ILE A 43 -31.09 -59.00 71.85
CA ILE A 43 -31.14 -57.72 71.13
C ILE A 43 -29.74 -57.12 71.00
N HIS A 44 -28.95 -57.11 72.08
CA HIS A 44 -27.56 -56.65 72.05
C HIS A 44 -26.69 -57.49 71.11
N LYS A 45 -26.87 -58.82 71.09
CA LYS A 45 -26.15 -59.70 70.15
C LYS A 45 -26.48 -59.34 68.70
N TYR A 46 -27.76 -59.21 68.35
CA TYR A 46 -28.16 -58.86 66.99
C TYR A 46 -27.81 -57.42 66.59
N LEU A 47 -27.89 -56.45 67.51
CA LEU A 47 -27.41 -55.08 67.27
C LEU A 47 -25.91 -55.06 66.95
N LYS A 48 -25.10 -55.77 67.74
CA LYS A 48 -23.66 -55.88 67.50
C LYS A 48 -23.31 -56.58 66.20
N GLU A 49 -24.07 -57.61 65.82
CA GLU A 49 -23.91 -58.28 64.51
C GLU A 49 -24.28 -57.35 63.34
N LEU A 50 -25.36 -56.58 63.46
CA LEU A 50 -25.78 -55.61 62.44
C LEU A 50 -24.82 -54.41 62.34
N GLU A 51 -24.27 -53.93 63.46
CA GLU A 51 -23.20 -52.91 63.47
C GLU A 51 -21.93 -53.41 62.78
N SER A 52 -21.58 -54.68 62.98
CA SER A 52 -20.43 -55.31 62.33
C SER A 52 -20.61 -55.47 60.82
N GLU A 53 -21.85 -55.72 60.36
CA GLU A 53 -22.21 -55.79 58.94
C GLU A 53 -22.23 -54.41 58.27
N ASP A 54 -22.76 -53.38 58.96
CA ASP A 54 -22.78 -51.99 58.46
C ASP A 54 -21.38 -51.35 58.43
N GLY A 55 -20.51 -51.69 59.39
CA GLY A 55 -19.11 -51.24 59.39
C GLY A 55 -18.34 -51.63 58.12
N GLY A 56 -18.68 -52.77 57.49
CA GLY A 56 -18.13 -53.18 56.20
C GLY A 56 -18.73 -52.46 54.99
N ALA A 57 -20.00 -52.02 55.07
CA ALA A 57 -20.68 -51.29 54.00
C ALA A 57 -20.28 -49.79 53.97
N GLY A 58 -20.09 -49.18 55.14
CA GLY A 58 -19.58 -47.82 55.28
C GLY A 58 -18.15 -47.66 54.76
N GLY A 59 -17.27 -48.60 55.09
CA GLY A 59 -15.89 -48.63 54.55
C GLY A 59 -15.83 -48.79 53.03
N LYS A 60 -16.72 -49.61 52.44
CA LYS A 60 -16.84 -49.71 50.97
C LYS A 60 -17.29 -48.40 50.33
N ARG A 61 -18.30 -47.72 50.89
CA ARG A 61 -18.75 -46.42 50.35
C ARG A 61 -17.68 -45.33 50.46
N ALA A 62 -16.93 -45.29 51.57
CA ALA A 62 -15.79 -44.39 51.73
C ALA A 62 -14.69 -44.68 50.69
N SER A 63 -14.33 -45.95 50.49
CA SER A 63 -13.33 -46.35 49.48
C SER A 63 -13.76 -46.02 48.04
N VAL A 64 -15.05 -46.12 47.72
CA VAL A 64 -15.58 -45.71 46.41
C VAL A 64 -15.53 -44.19 46.25
N SER A 65 -15.84 -43.43 47.29
CA SER A 65 -15.74 -41.97 47.27
C SER A 65 -14.30 -41.49 47.07
N GLU A 66 -13.34 -42.13 47.73
CA GLU A 66 -11.90 -41.84 47.61
C GLU A 66 -11.38 -42.20 46.21
N ALA A 67 -11.76 -43.36 45.66
CA ALA A 67 -11.40 -43.75 44.30
C ALA A 67 -11.98 -42.80 43.22
N LEU A 68 -13.19 -42.28 43.44
CA LEU A 68 -13.78 -41.26 42.56
C LEU A 68 -13.07 -39.91 42.68
N GLN A 69 -12.70 -39.50 43.89
CA GLN A 69 -11.92 -38.26 44.10
C GLN A 69 -10.57 -38.32 43.40
N ASP A 70 -9.82 -39.42 43.54
CA ASP A 70 -8.54 -39.64 42.85
C ASP A 70 -8.70 -39.66 41.32
N LEU A 71 -9.78 -40.25 40.80
CA LEU A 71 -10.09 -40.20 39.36
C LEU A 71 -10.39 -38.78 38.88
N VAL A 72 -11.18 -38.02 39.64
CA VAL A 72 -11.52 -36.63 39.32
C VAL A 72 -10.28 -35.75 39.40
N GLU A 73 -9.41 -35.94 40.39
CA GLU A 73 -8.17 -35.18 40.53
C GLU A 73 -7.22 -35.42 39.34
N ARG A 74 -7.04 -36.68 38.93
CA ARG A 74 -6.31 -37.02 37.70
C ARG A 74 -6.94 -36.40 36.45
N LEU A 75 -8.27 -36.40 36.36
CA LEU A 75 -8.97 -35.80 35.23
C LEU A 75 -8.78 -34.28 35.19
N VAL A 76 -8.82 -33.60 36.35
CA VAL A 76 -8.56 -32.16 36.46
C VAL A 76 -7.14 -31.83 36.00
N VAL A 77 -6.14 -32.57 36.49
CA VAL A 77 -4.74 -32.39 36.06
C VAL A 77 -4.62 -32.58 34.55
N ARG A 78 -5.23 -33.64 34.02
CA ARG A 78 -5.17 -33.92 32.57
C ARG A 78 -5.85 -32.83 31.73
N LEU A 79 -7.01 -32.33 32.18
CA LEU A 79 -7.73 -31.24 31.51
C LEU A 79 -6.93 -29.94 31.54
N GLN A 80 -6.24 -29.68 32.64
CA GLN A 80 -5.38 -28.51 32.79
C GLN A 80 -4.18 -28.59 31.84
N GLU A 81 -3.48 -29.73 31.78
CA GLU A 81 -2.39 -29.96 30.82
C GLU A 81 -2.87 -29.74 29.37
N GLU A 82 -4.00 -30.35 28.98
CA GLU A 82 -4.54 -30.21 27.62
C GLU A 82 -4.97 -28.77 27.31
N ALA A 83 -5.49 -28.03 28.29
CA ALA A 83 -5.82 -26.61 28.13
C ALA A 83 -4.56 -25.76 27.97
N GLU A 84 -3.52 -26.01 28.77
CA GLU A 84 -2.23 -25.32 28.70
C GLU A 84 -1.52 -25.59 27.36
N GLU A 85 -1.52 -26.84 26.88
CA GLU A 85 -1.01 -27.20 25.56
C GLU A 85 -1.74 -26.46 24.43
N ARG A 86 -3.08 -26.39 24.49
CA ARG A 86 -3.87 -25.65 23.50
C ARG A 86 -3.57 -24.14 23.53
N VAL A 87 -3.47 -23.57 24.73
CA VAL A 87 -3.13 -22.14 24.88
C VAL A 87 -1.71 -21.87 24.37
N ALA A 88 -0.74 -22.73 24.68
CA ALA A 88 0.62 -22.62 24.17
C ALA A 88 0.67 -22.70 22.64
N ALA A 89 -0.05 -23.63 22.04
CA ALA A 89 -0.14 -23.75 20.58
C ALA A 89 -0.73 -22.50 19.91
N VAL A 90 -1.82 -21.96 20.47
CA VAL A 90 -2.43 -20.71 19.97
C VAL A 90 -1.49 -19.53 20.13
N ARG A 91 -0.75 -19.43 21.25
CA ARG A 91 0.23 -18.36 21.45
C ARG A 91 1.37 -18.41 20.44
N VAL A 92 1.91 -19.60 20.17
CA VAL A 92 2.96 -19.78 19.16
C VAL A 92 2.47 -19.35 17.77
N ASP A 93 1.26 -19.75 17.37
CA ASP A 93 0.67 -19.34 16.10
C ASP A 93 0.39 -17.83 16.04
N SER A 94 -0.11 -17.24 17.13
CA SER A 94 -0.36 -15.79 17.19
C SER A 94 0.93 -14.98 17.15
N ASP A 95 1.97 -15.43 17.84
CA ASP A 95 3.27 -14.75 17.86
C ASP A 95 3.96 -14.84 16.49
N ALA A 96 3.84 -16.00 15.82
CA ALA A 96 4.32 -16.17 14.45
C ALA A 96 3.61 -15.23 13.47
N LYS A 97 2.28 -15.16 13.53
CA LYS A 97 1.47 -14.24 12.70
C LYS A 97 1.77 -12.77 13.00
N ALA A 98 1.94 -12.41 14.27
CA ALA A 98 2.31 -11.06 14.67
C ALA A 98 3.69 -10.68 14.11
N ALA A 99 4.67 -11.58 14.18
CA ALA A 99 5.99 -11.36 13.60
C ALA A 99 5.93 -11.21 12.07
N GLU A 100 5.14 -12.04 11.38
CA GLU A 100 4.92 -11.93 9.93
C GLU A 100 4.29 -10.59 9.54
N HIS A 101 3.25 -10.17 10.26
CA HIS A 101 2.59 -8.88 10.02
C HIS A 101 3.53 -7.69 10.28
N VAL A 102 4.35 -7.74 11.32
CA VAL A 102 5.34 -6.70 11.60
C VAL A 102 6.38 -6.64 10.47
N ALA A 103 6.88 -7.79 10.00
CA ALA A 103 7.82 -7.84 8.89
C ALA A 103 7.20 -7.29 7.59
N ALA A 104 5.96 -7.68 7.28
CA ALA A 104 5.25 -7.18 6.11
C ALA A 104 5.00 -5.66 6.19
N LEU A 105 4.63 -5.14 7.37
CA LEU A 105 4.42 -3.71 7.58
C LEU A 105 5.73 -2.93 7.42
N GLN A 106 6.83 -3.43 7.96
CA GLN A 106 8.15 -2.81 7.79
C GLN A 106 8.59 -2.82 6.32
N ALA A 107 8.38 -3.91 5.60
CA ALA A 107 8.67 -3.99 4.18
C ALA A 107 7.86 -2.96 3.37
N ALA A 108 6.55 -2.89 3.63
CA ALA A 108 5.67 -1.91 2.97
C ALA A 108 6.03 -0.46 3.31
N GLN A 109 6.42 -0.17 4.56
CA GLN A 109 6.89 1.16 4.96
C GLN A 109 8.19 1.55 4.25
N ASN A 110 9.14 0.62 4.16
CA ASN A 110 10.40 0.84 3.44
C ASN A 110 10.14 1.09 1.95
N GLU A 111 9.32 0.27 1.30
CA GLU A 111 8.94 0.46 -0.10
C GLU A 111 8.24 1.82 -0.30
N ASN A 112 7.31 2.18 0.58
CA ASN A 112 6.62 3.48 0.49
C ASN A 112 7.60 4.65 0.63
N SER A 113 8.59 4.54 1.52
CA SER A 113 9.62 5.57 1.68
C SER A 113 10.49 5.72 0.43
N GLN A 114 10.88 4.60 -0.20
CA GLN A 114 11.65 4.60 -1.44
C GLN A 114 10.85 5.19 -2.61
N LEU A 115 9.58 4.81 -2.74
CA LEU A 115 8.70 5.34 -3.77
C LEU A 115 8.48 6.85 -3.61
N ARG A 116 8.33 7.34 -2.37
CA ARG A 116 8.23 8.78 -2.08
C ARG A 116 9.50 9.53 -2.45
N ALA A 117 10.67 9.00 -2.10
CA ALA A 117 11.95 9.61 -2.46
C ALA A 117 12.09 9.69 -3.99
N ARG A 118 11.77 8.60 -4.70
CA ARG A 118 11.83 8.56 -6.16
C ARG A 118 10.82 9.50 -6.83
N ALA A 119 9.63 9.66 -6.26
CA ALA A 119 8.64 10.62 -6.75
C ALA A 119 9.17 12.05 -6.66
N LEU A 120 9.77 12.43 -5.53
CA LEU A 120 10.37 13.75 -5.34
C LEU A 120 11.53 14.01 -6.31
N GLU A 121 12.39 13.01 -6.54
CA GLU A 121 13.48 13.11 -7.52
C GLU A 121 12.95 13.31 -8.95
N LEU A 122 11.91 12.56 -9.33
CA LEU A 122 11.29 12.69 -10.65
C LEU A 122 10.57 14.04 -10.82
N GLU A 123 9.90 14.53 -9.79
CA GLU A 123 9.27 15.86 -9.81
C GLU A 123 10.30 16.97 -9.98
N ALA A 124 11.44 16.88 -9.28
CA ALA A 124 12.54 17.84 -9.42
C ALA A 124 13.13 17.80 -10.85
N ALA A 125 13.40 16.60 -11.38
CA ALA A 125 13.91 16.45 -12.74
C ALA A 125 12.92 16.96 -13.81
N LEU A 126 11.62 16.75 -13.59
CA LEU A 126 10.58 17.24 -14.50
C LEU A 126 10.51 18.77 -14.48
N GLN A 127 10.62 19.40 -13.31
CA GLN A 127 10.67 20.86 -13.18
C GLN A 127 11.91 21.44 -13.88
N GLU A 128 13.07 20.81 -13.70
CA GLU A 128 14.31 21.23 -14.38
C GLU A 128 14.17 21.15 -15.90
N GLN A 129 13.65 20.04 -16.43
CA GLN A 129 13.40 19.90 -17.87
C GLN A 129 12.37 20.90 -18.39
N ALA A 130 11.32 21.20 -17.64
CA ALA A 130 10.34 22.20 -18.03
C ALA A 130 10.96 23.60 -18.15
N LEU A 131 11.82 23.98 -17.20
CA LEU A 131 12.56 25.24 -17.26
C LEU A 131 13.53 25.28 -18.45
N ALA A 132 14.27 24.19 -18.69
CA ALA A 132 15.17 24.08 -19.83
C ALA A 132 14.44 24.18 -21.17
N LEU A 133 13.24 23.57 -21.29
CA LEU A 133 12.41 23.66 -22.48
C LEU A 133 11.93 25.09 -22.74
N VAL A 134 11.46 25.79 -21.71
CA VAL A 134 11.03 27.19 -21.82
C VAL A 134 12.20 28.09 -22.25
N ALA A 135 13.38 27.90 -21.67
CA ALA A 135 14.58 28.64 -22.05
C ALA A 135 14.96 28.37 -23.52
N SER A 136 14.98 27.10 -23.94
CA SER A 136 15.29 26.72 -25.32
C SER A 136 14.27 27.28 -26.33
N GLN A 137 12.97 27.30 -25.97
CA GLN A 137 11.94 27.90 -26.81
C GLN A 137 12.13 29.42 -26.94
N ALA A 138 12.47 30.11 -25.85
CA ALA A 138 12.74 31.55 -25.89
C ALA A 138 13.97 31.87 -26.76
N ASP A 139 15.03 31.08 -26.65
CA ASP A 139 16.23 31.25 -27.48
C ASP A 139 15.95 30.96 -28.96
N HIS A 140 15.20 29.90 -29.26
CA HIS A 140 14.78 29.61 -30.62
C HIS A 140 13.92 30.73 -31.23
N GLN A 141 13.00 31.33 -30.45
CA GLN A 141 12.20 32.47 -30.90
C GLN A 141 13.05 33.71 -31.18
N ARG A 142 14.04 33.99 -30.33
CA ARG A 142 15.00 35.08 -30.55
C ARG A 142 15.81 34.86 -31.81
N GLU A 143 16.37 33.67 -31.99
CA GLU A 143 17.14 33.33 -33.20
C GLU A 143 16.29 33.42 -34.46
N SER A 144 15.05 32.91 -34.42
CA SER A 144 14.11 32.99 -35.55
C SER A 144 13.82 34.44 -35.94
N THR A 145 13.58 35.30 -34.94
CA THR A 145 13.35 36.74 -35.16
C THR A 145 14.59 37.42 -35.74
N MET A 146 15.77 37.15 -35.18
CA MET A 146 17.04 37.70 -35.67
C MET A 146 17.32 37.27 -37.10
N ARG A 147 17.04 36.00 -37.42
CA ARG A 147 17.16 35.46 -38.77
C ARG A 147 16.22 36.17 -39.75
N GLN A 148 14.95 36.34 -39.38
CA GLN A 148 13.98 37.06 -40.23
C GLN A 148 14.41 38.50 -40.49
N VAL A 149 14.91 39.21 -39.46
CA VAL A 149 15.43 40.57 -39.62
C VAL A 149 16.65 40.59 -40.55
N ALA A 150 17.58 39.64 -40.40
CA ALA A 150 18.74 39.53 -41.28
C ALA A 150 18.34 39.23 -42.74
N GLU A 151 17.38 38.32 -42.95
CA GLU A 151 16.86 37.99 -44.27
C GLU A 151 16.20 39.21 -44.94
N GLN A 152 15.44 40.02 -44.19
CA GLN A 152 14.88 41.27 -44.71
C GLN A 152 15.97 42.28 -45.07
N GLN A 153 16.98 42.46 -44.22
CA GLN A 153 18.10 43.37 -44.51
C GLN A 153 18.86 42.96 -45.77
N VAL A 154 19.07 41.66 -45.96
CA VAL A 154 19.70 41.13 -47.18
C VAL A 154 18.84 41.47 -48.41
N SER A 155 17.52 41.24 -48.34
CA SER A 155 16.59 41.59 -49.43
C SER A 155 16.62 43.09 -49.75
N ASP A 156 16.55 43.95 -48.74
CA ASP A 156 16.57 45.41 -48.92
C ASP A 156 17.89 45.89 -49.54
N LEU A 157 19.02 45.32 -49.12
CA LEU A 157 20.33 45.63 -49.70
C LEU A 157 20.44 45.15 -51.15
N GLN A 158 19.91 43.96 -51.47
CA GLN A 158 19.87 43.46 -52.84
C GLN A 158 19.04 44.37 -53.75
N GLN A 159 17.88 44.85 -53.28
CA GLN A 159 17.06 45.79 -54.04
C GLN A 159 17.81 47.11 -54.29
N ARG A 160 18.41 47.69 -53.25
CA ARG A 160 19.19 48.94 -53.39
C ARG A 160 20.39 48.77 -54.32
N LEU A 161 21.04 47.61 -54.30
CA LEU A 161 22.13 47.29 -55.21
C LEU A 161 21.63 47.26 -56.66
N ALA A 162 20.52 46.56 -56.93
CA ALA A 162 19.92 46.50 -58.27
C ALA A 162 19.49 47.88 -58.79
N GLU A 163 18.87 48.71 -57.93
CA GLU A 163 18.52 50.10 -58.27
C GLU A 163 19.77 50.94 -58.60
N ASN A 164 20.85 50.78 -57.84
CA ASN A 164 22.09 51.49 -58.10
C ASN A 164 22.77 51.04 -59.40
N GLU A 165 22.77 49.73 -59.68
CA GLU A 165 23.27 49.17 -60.92
C GLU A 165 22.49 49.67 -62.14
N ALA A 166 21.16 49.70 -62.06
CA ALA A 166 20.31 50.26 -63.11
C ALA A 166 20.57 51.76 -63.32
N HIS A 167 20.73 52.52 -62.24
CA HIS A 167 21.08 53.94 -62.31
C HIS A 167 22.46 54.17 -62.96
N ARG A 168 23.46 53.35 -62.60
CA ARG A 168 24.80 53.39 -63.22
C ARG A 168 24.73 53.09 -64.71
N GLN A 169 23.98 52.07 -65.13
CA GLN A 169 23.77 51.76 -66.54
C GLN A 169 23.12 52.92 -67.29
N SER A 170 22.07 53.53 -66.73
CA SER A 170 21.41 54.69 -67.34
C SER A 170 22.35 55.89 -67.47
N LEU A 171 23.23 56.14 -66.49
CA LEU A 171 24.25 57.18 -66.61
C LEU A 171 25.28 56.86 -67.71
N GLU A 172 25.72 55.62 -67.79
CA GLU A 172 26.63 55.17 -68.86
C GLU A 172 26.02 55.35 -70.25
N GLU A 173 24.75 54.99 -70.43
CA GLU A 173 24.00 55.22 -71.67
C GLU A 173 23.90 56.72 -72.01
N LYS A 174 23.53 57.57 -71.04
CA LYS A 174 23.48 59.03 -71.23
C LYS A 174 24.87 59.59 -71.62
N HIS A 175 25.93 59.10 -70.99
CA HIS A 175 27.30 59.49 -71.35
C HIS A 175 27.69 59.04 -72.76
N GLN A 176 27.33 57.81 -73.16
CA GLN A 176 27.56 57.32 -74.51
C GLN A 176 26.81 58.17 -75.56
N HIS A 177 25.53 58.46 -75.33
CA HIS A 177 24.74 59.31 -76.22
C HIS A 177 25.30 60.74 -76.31
N ALA A 178 25.74 61.32 -75.20
CA ALA A 178 26.37 62.65 -75.21
C ALA A 178 27.68 62.65 -76.04
N ARG A 179 28.50 61.58 -75.94
CA ARG A 179 29.71 61.43 -76.77
C ARG A 179 29.37 61.31 -78.25
N GLN A 180 28.41 60.44 -78.60
CA GLN A 180 27.94 60.27 -79.98
C GLN A 180 27.38 61.59 -80.56
N ALA A 181 26.56 62.31 -79.81
CA ALA A 181 26.02 63.61 -80.23
C ALA A 181 27.13 64.64 -80.49
N LEU A 182 28.17 64.67 -79.65
CA LEU A 182 29.34 65.54 -79.85
C LEU A 182 30.15 65.14 -81.09
N GLU A 183 30.32 63.84 -81.34
CA GLU A 183 30.99 63.34 -82.55
C GLU A 183 30.21 63.71 -83.81
N HIS A 184 28.89 63.50 -83.82
CA HIS A 184 28.02 63.92 -84.91
C HIS A 184 28.05 65.43 -85.13
N TYR A 185 28.02 66.23 -84.06
CA TYR A 185 28.14 67.68 -84.15
C TYR A 185 29.49 68.10 -84.76
N ARG A 186 30.60 67.52 -84.30
CA ARG A 186 31.94 67.78 -84.86
C ARG A 186 32.03 67.41 -86.34
N GLN A 187 31.49 66.25 -86.71
CA GLN A 187 31.45 65.78 -88.10
C GLN A 187 30.60 66.70 -88.97
N SER A 188 29.41 67.10 -88.50
CA SER A 188 28.53 68.03 -89.22
C SER A 188 29.18 69.40 -89.43
N ILE A 189 29.86 69.95 -88.41
CA ILE A 189 30.61 71.21 -88.55
C ILE A 189 31.77 71.06 -89.55
N LYS A 190 32.46 69.92 -89.56
CA LYS A 190 33.52 69.64 -90.53
C LYS A 190 32.96 69.59 -91.95
N GLU A 191 31.88 68.84 -92.18
CA GLU A 191 31.20 68.74 -93.48
C GLU A 191 30.65 70.09 -93.96
N GLN A 192 30.09 70.90 -93.06
CA GLN A 192 29.62 72.24 -93.38
C GLN A 192 30.76 73.13 -93.85
N ARG A 193 31.89 73.15 -93.11
CA ARG A 193 33.08 73.92 -93.51
C ARG A 193 33.62 73.45 -94.87
N GLU A 194 33.70 72.15 -95.10
CA GLU A 194 34.14 71.60 -96.39
C GLU A 194 33.18 71.98 -97.53
N ALA A 195 31.87 71.99 -97.29
CA ALA A 195 30.88 72.43 -98.27
C ALA A 195 30.98 73.94 -98.57
N ASP A 196 31.20 74.77 -97.55
CA ASP A 196 31.40 76.21 -97.71
C ASP A 196 32.69 76.51 -98.47
N ILE A 197 33.80 75.79 -98.19
CA ILE A 197 35.05 75.89 -98.96
C ILE A 197 34.79 75.54 -100.44
N ARG A 198 34.12 74.40 -100.72
CA ARG A 198 33.78 74.00 -102.09
C ARG A 198 32.92 75.04 -102.82
N ARG A 199 31.95 75.65 -102.12
CA ARG A 199 31.13 76.73 -102.68
C ARG A 199 31.95 77.96 -103.01
N HIS A 200 32.85 78.36 -102.12
CA HIS A 200 33.76 79.48 -102.35
C HIS A 200 34.71 79.21 -103.53
N GLU A 201 35.28 78.02 -103.63
CA GLU A 201 36.13 77.62 -104.77
C GLU A 201 35.37 77.66 -106.09
N GLN A 202 34.13 77.14 -106.14
CA GLN A 202 33.28 77.20 -107.33
C GLN A 202 32.94 78.64 -107.73
N GLN A 203 32.67 79.52 -106.76
CA GLN A 203 32.46 80.95 -107.04
C GLN A 203 33.71 81.59 -107.64
N ILE A 204 34.89 81.35 -107.06
CA ILE A 204 36.16 81.90 -107.57
C ILE A 204 36.44 81.43 -109.01
N GLN A 205 36.17 80.15 -109.32
CA GLN A 205 36.35 79.60 -110.68
C GLN A 205 35.34 80.14 -111.70
N GLY A 206 34.14 80.56 -111.28
CA GLY A 206 33.13 81.18 -112.17
C GLY A 206 33.40 82.66 -112.51
N PHE A 207 34.37 83.30 -111.85
CA PHE A 207 34.78 84.69 -112.09
C PHE A 207 36.12 84.82 -112.84
N SER A 208 36.64 83.73 -113.42
CA SER A 208 37.83 83.72 -114.28
C SER A 208 37.51 83.22 -115.68
#